data_AF-A0A1W9ZLU5-F1
#
_entry.id   AF-A0A1W9ZLU5-F1
#
_cell.length_a   1.000
_cell.length_b   1.000
_cell.length_c   1.000
_cell.angle_alpha   90.00
_cell.angle_beta   90.00
_cell.angle_gamma   90.00
#
_symmetry.space_group_name_H-M   'P 1'
#
loop_
_entity.id
_entity.type
_entity.pdbx_description
1 polymer ?
#
loop_
_entity_poly.entity_id
_entity_poly.type
_entity_poly.pdbx_seq_one_letter_code
_entity_poly.pdbx_strand_id
1 'polypeptide(L)'
;MLAVVADPDLRAELDRVAAAAGVRVVYAGDASPVSRKTWAAAAAVVLDARSAARCERWALPRRDHVTVLTPAQPETATWAAAVGVGAGHVLRLPGQEAELVGALAEAAESARDDGSRGHAVAVIGGCGGAGASSLAVALAQAAADALLVDLDPWGGGLDLLLGRESAPGLRWPDLALQGGRLHWSAVRDALPRHRGVSVLSGTRRDYELEAAPVHAIIDAGRRGAVSVICDLPRRFTDATQAALSAADLVVVISRCDVRACAATGALAPVLASVNPNVGLVVRGPSPGGLRAAEIADIAGLPLLAAIKAQPHLAEQADRGGLRLGRRSALAVAAGQVLAVLPPAGTRKGKAA
;
A
#
# COMPACT_ATOMS: atom_id res chain seq x y z
N MET A 1 20.64 14.23 1.84
CA MET A 1 21.00 12.97 2.54
C MET A 1 21.92 13.29 3.70
N LEU A 2 21.80 12.56 4.81
CA LEU A 2 22.73 12.63 5.93
C LEU A 2 23.77 11.52 5.80
N ALA A 3 25.05 11.84 5.99
CA ALA A 3 26.14 10.86 5.97
C ALA A 3 26.93 10.89 7.28
N VAL A 4 27.17 9.72 7.88
CA VAL A 4 28.07 9.52 9.03
C VAL A 4 29.07 8.45 8.65
N VAL A 5 30.16 8.89 8.02
CA VAL A 5 31.22 8.03 7.49
C VAL A 5 32.53 8.54 8.09
N ALA A 6 33.25 7.74 8.87
CA ALA A 6 34.53 8.14 9.44
C ALA A 6 35.68 7.97 8.44
N ASP A 7 35.57 7.00 7.53
CA ASP A 7 36.59 6.68 6.55
C ASP A 7 36.62 7.71 5.38
N PRO A 8 37.75 8.40 5.14
CA PRO A 8 37.86 9.42 4.10
C PRO A 8 37.77 8.86 2.67
N ASP A 9 38.20 7.63 2.42
CA ASP A 9 38.14 7.01 1.10
C ASP A 9 36.69 6.66 0.74
N LEU A 10 35.96 6.12 1.71
CA LEU A 10 34.51 5.90 1.59
C LEU A 10 33.72 7.20 1.41
N ARG A 11 34.16 8.31 2.04
CA ARG A 11 33.55 9.63 1.79
C ARG A 11 33.73 10.07 0.35
N ALA A 12 34.94 9.92 -0.21
CA ALA A 12 35.21 10.29 -1.59
C ALA A 12 34.36 9.46 -2.58
N GLU A 13 34.20 8.15 -2.33
CA GLU A 13 33.29 7.31 -3.12
C GLU A 13 31.83 7.72 -2.98
N LEU A 14 31.38 7.97 -1.74
CA LEU A 14 30.02 8.42 -1.46
C LEU A 14 29.71 9.75 -2.16
N ASP A 15 30.64 10.70 -2.17
CA ASP A 15 30.47 11.98 -2.85
C ASP A 15 30.31 11.80 -4.36
N ARG A 16 31.09 10.88 -4.98
CA ARG A 16 30.92 10.53 -6.40
C ARG A 16 29.54 9.94 -6.68
N VAL A 17 29.11 8.99 -5.86
CA VAL A 17 27.80 8.33 -6.01
C VAL A 17 26.65 9.31 -5.77
N ALA A 18 26.75 10.15 -4.74
CA ALA A 18 25.74 11.15 -4.44
C ALA A 18 25.61 12.21 -5.54
N ALA A 19 26.73 12.62 -6.15
CA ALA A 19 26.74 13.49 -7.32
C ALA A 19 26.04 12.83 -8.52
N ALA A 20 26.30 11.55 -8.78
CA ALA A 20 25.62 10.79 -9.84
C ALA A 20 24.11 10.64 -9.59
N ALA A 21 23.69 10.49 -8.33
CA ALA A 21 22.28 10.43 -7.93
C ALA A 21 21.61 11.83 -7.86
N GLY A 22 22.36 12.93 -8.02
CA GLY A 22 21.84 14.29 -7.88
C GLY A 22 21.41 14.64 -6.45
N VAL A 23 21.98 13.99 -5.44
CA VAL A 23 21.63 14.16 -4.02
C VAL A 23 22.71 14.93 -3.28
N ARG A 24 22.32 15.98 -2.56
CA ARG A 24 23.25 16.71 -1.69
C ARG A 24 23.57 15.91 -0.43
N VAL A 25 24.86 15.74 -0.14
CA VAL A 25 25.37 15.12 1.09
C VAL A 25 25.54 16.16 2.19
N VAL A 26 25.09 15.82 3.40
CA VAL A 26 25.38 16.57 4.63
C VAL A 26 26.10 15.63 5.57
N TYR A 27 27.38 15.91 5.85
CA TYR A 27 28.18 15.10 6.75
C TYR A 27 27.96 15.50 8.21
N ALA A 28 27.69 14.53 9.06
CA ALA A 28 27.85 14.71 10.51
C ALA A 28 29.33 14.60 10.87
N GLY A 29 29.84 15.55 11.66
CA GLY A 29 31.21 15.53 12.15
C GLY A 29 31.39 14.57 13.33
N ASP A 30 32.63 14.10 13.56
CA ASP A 30 32.93 13.16 14.65
C ASP A 30 32.68 13.72 16.06
N ALA A 31 32.74 15.04 16.22
CA ALA A 31 32.65 15.74 17.49
C ALA A 31 31.21 16.08 17.94
N SER A 32 30.19 15.91 17.09
CA SER A 32 28.80 16.25 17.43
C SER A 32 27.85 15.08 17.11
N PRO A 33 27.10 14.58 18.10
CA PRO A 33 26.14 13.50 17.87
C PRO A 33 25.04 13.96 16.91
N VAL A 34 24.64 13.06 16.00
CA VAL A 34 23.50 13.31 15.12
C VAL A 34 22.25 13.51 15.99
N SER A 35 21.63 14.68 15.89
CA SER A 35 20.38 14.93 16.62
C SER A 35 19.25 14.04 16.07
N ARG A 36 18.34 13.59 16.92
CA ARG A 36 17.15 12.83 16.49
C ARG A 36 16.33 13.57 15.43
N LYS A 37 16.28 14.90 15.49
CA LYS A 37 15.59 15.73 14.51
C LYS A 37 16.26 15.69 13.13
N THR A 38 17.59 15.80 13.10
CA THR A 38 18.37 15.68 11.85
C THR A 38 18.26 14.28 11.25
N TRP A 39 18.30 13.26 12.10
CA TRP A 39 18.11 11.86 11.70
C TRP A 39 16.74 11.64 11.07
N ALA A 40 15.67 12.11 11.71
CA ALA A 40 14.30 11.95 11.20
C ALA A 40 14.07 12.75 9.91
N ALA A 41 14.60 13.97 9.80
CA ALA A 41 14.38 14.85 8.65
C ALA A 41 15.20 14.49 7.39
N ALA A 42 16.18 13.59 7.49
CA ALA A 42 16.98 13.21 6.32
C ALA A 42 16.11 12.48 5.28
N ALA A 43 16.38 12.66 3.99
CA ALA A 43 15.74 11.84 2.95
C ALA A 43 16.25 10.39 2.95
N ALA A 44 17.57 10.25 3.14
CA ALA A 44 18.29 9.00 3.30
C ALA A 44 19.40 9.22 4.34
N VAL A 45 19.79 8.14 5.01
CA VAL A 45 20.94 8.11 5.93
C VAL A 45 21.95 7.07 5.45
N VAL A 46 23.20 7.49 5.31
CA VAL A 46 24.32 6.62 4.96
C VAL A 46 25.31 6.58 6.11
N LEU A 47 25.64 5.38 6.58
CA LEU A 47 26.58 5.14 7.67
C LEU A 47 27.73 4.27 7.17
N ASP A 48 28.94 4.40 7.71
CA ASP A 48 29.89 3.29 7.63
C ASP A 48 29.67 2.28 8.76
N ALA A 49 30.28 1.10 8.66
CA ALA A 49 30.14 0.03 9.67
C ALA A 49 30.47 0.52 11.10
N ARG A 50 31.50 1.35 11.26
CA ARG A 50 31.91 1.90 12.57
C ARG A 50 30.87 2.86 13.14
N SER A 51 30.27 3.69 12.28
CA SER A 51 29.25 4.67 12.67
C SER A 51 27.91 4.02 12.93
N ALA A 52 27.58 2.92 12.25
CA ALA A 52 26.40 2.10 12.56
C ALA A 52 26.46 1.55 14.00
N ALA A 53 27.60 0.96 14.38
CA ALA A 53 27.81 0.46 15.75
C ALA A 53 27.76 1.57 16.82
N ARG A 54 28.15 2.81 16.47
CA ARG A 54 27.99 3.98 17.37
C ARG A 54 26.54 4.44 17.45
N CYS A 55 25.83 4.53 16.33
CA CYS A 55 24.45 5.01 16.25
C CYS A 55 23.46 4.10 16.97
N GLU A 56 23.74 2.79 17.00
CA GLU A 56 22.98 1.83 17.80
C GLU A 56 22.89 2.26 19.28
N ARG A 57 24.02 2.71 19.85
CA ARG A 57 24.11 3.17 21.25
C ARG A 57 23.33 4.47 21.51
N TRP A 58 23.01 5.23 20.46
CA TRP A 58 22.27 6.48 20.57
C TRP A 58 20.75 6.30 20.49
N ALA A 59 20.27 5.07 20.26
CA ALA A 59 18.85 4.73 20.18
C ALA A 59 18.05 5.71 19.30
N LEU A 60 18.57 5.93 18.08
CA LEU A 60 17.90 6.75 17.07
C LEU A 60 16.63 6.04 16.58
N PRO A 61 15.56 6.77 16.25
CA PRO A 61 14.30 6.16 15.82
C PRO A 61 14.49 5.41 14.50
N ARG A 62 13.81 4.26 14.34
CA ARG A 62 13.81 3.52 13.07
C ARG A 62 13.17 4.36 11.96
N ARG A 63 13.71 4.22 10.75
CA ARG A 63 13.24 4.92 9.55
C ARG A 63 13.63 4.13 8.30
N ASP A 64 12.96 4.44 7.20
CA ASP A 64 13.32 3.92 5.89
C ASP A 64 14.56 4.64 5.32
N HIS A 65 15.15 4.02 4.31
CA HIS A 65 16.31 4.54 3.56
C HIS A 65 17.57 4.75 4.41
N VAL A 66 17.89 3.77 5.26
CA VAL A 66 19.16 3.68 5.98
C VAL A 66 20.05 2.63 5.30
N THR A 67 21.25 3.05 4.88
CA THR A 67 22.23 2.20 4.20
C THR A 67 23.55 2.22 4.96
N VAL A 68 24.12 1.04 5.22
CA VAL A 68 25.46 0.89 5.81
C VAL A 68 26.46 0.54 4.71
N LEU A 69 27.57 1.26 4.68
CA LEU A 69 28.68 1.07 3.76
C LEU A 69 29.84 0.35 4.44
N THR A 70 30.52 -0.50 3.69
CA THR A 70 31.73 -1.21 4.12
C THR A 70 32.77 -1.21 3.00
N PRO A 71 34.07 -1.07 3.30
CA PRO A 71 35.11 -1.16 2.28
C PRO A 71 35.40 -2.60 1.84
N ALA A 72 35.06 -3.57 2.70
CA ALA A 72 35.27 -5.00 2.49
C ALA A 72 33.96 -5.79 2.58
N GLN A 73 34.02 -7.10 2.36
CA GLN A 73 32.87 -7.98 2.50
C GLN A 73 32.28 -7.86 3.93
N PRO A 74 30.96 -7.64 4.09
CA PRO A 74 30.37 -7.42 5.40
C PRO A 74 30.44 -8.68 6.26
N GLU A 75 31.11 -8.55 7.41
CA GLU A 75 31.20 -9.58 8.45
C GLU A 75 29.95 -9.57 9.35
N THR A 76 29.81 -10.59 10.20
CA THR A 76 28.68 -10.73 11.15
C THR A 76 28.47 -9.50 12.02
N ALA A 77 29.55 -8.84 12.46
CA ALA A 77 29.47 -7.62 13.27
C ALA A 77 28.85 -6.44 12.50
N THR A 78 29.18 -6.29 11.22
CA THR A 78 28.59 -5.26 10.34
C THR A 78 27.10 -5.51 10.15
N TRP A 79 26.70 -6.76 9.93
CA TRP A 79 25.30 -7.15 9.83
C TRP A 79 24.53 -6.89 11.13
N ALA A 80 25.09 -7.25 12.28
CA ALA A 80 24.46 -7.00 13.57
C ALA A 80 24.24 -5.49 13.81
N ALA A 81 25.26 -4.67 13.54
CA ALA A 81 25.16 -3.22 13.67
C ALA A 81 24.12 -2.63 12.70
N ALA A 82 24.09 -3.11 11.45
CA ALA A 82 23.11 -2.71 10.44
C ALA A 82 21.67 -3.01 10.88
N VAL A 83 21.42 -4.21 11.42
CA VAL A 83 20.11 -4.59 11.98
C VAL A 83 19.74 -3.72 13.19
N GLY A 84 20.72 -3.43 14.07
CA GLY A 84 20.53 -2.59 15.25
C GLY A 84 20.05 -1.18 14.89
N VAL A 85 20.61 -0.57 13.84
CA VAL A 85 20.20 0.76 13.36
C VAL A 85 18.99 0.73 12.41
N GLY A 86 18.52 -0.46 12.03
CA GLY A 86 17.42 -0.63 11.08
C GLY A 86 17.80 -0.32 9.63
N ALA A 87 19.03 -0.64 9.22
CA ALA A 87 19.47 -0.48 7.84
C ALA A 87 18.73 -1.44 6.90
N GLY A 88 18.21 -0.90 5.80
CA GLY A 88 17.60 -1.69 4.72
C GLY A 88 18.64 -2.30 3.78
N HIS A 89 19.85 -1.73 3.74
CA HIS A 89 20.93 -2.19 2.88
C HIS A 89 22.28 -2.16 3.59
N VAL A 90 23.13 -3.14 3.27
CA VAL A 90 24.55 -3.16 3.60
C VAL A 90 25.30 -3.32 2.28
N LEU A 91 26.03 -2.29 1.85
CA LEU A 91 26.66 -2.22 0.52
C LEU A 91 28.18 -2.08 0.63
N ARG A 92 28.90 -2.74 -0.27
CA ARG A 92 30.35 -2.67 -0.38
C ARG A 92 30.78 -1.61 -1.39
N LEU A 93 31.68 -0.72 -0.98
CA LEU A 93 32.28 0.30 -1.85
C LEU A 93 33.81 0.26 -1.76
N PRO A 94 34.51 0.18 -2.90
CA PRO A 94 33.98 0.10 -4.26
C PRO A 94 33.33 -1.27 -4.60
N GLY A 95 32.43 -1.29 -5.59
CA GLY A 95 31.86 -2.50 -6.20
C GLY A 95 30.33 -2.56 -6.27
N GLN A 96 29.60 -1.77 -5.48
CA GLN A 96 28.13 -1.71 -5.49
C GLN A 96 27.60 -0.26 -5.64
N GLU A 97 28.30 0.55 -6.41
CA GLU A 97 27.97 1.97 -6.66
C GLU A 97 26.57 2.12 -7.27
N ALA A 98 26.22 1.28 -8.24
CA ALA A 98 24.93 1.34 -8.93
C ALA A 98 23.74 1.07 -7.98
N GLU A 99 23.91 0.12 -7.05
CA GLU A 99 22.91 -0.17 -6.02
C GLU A 99 22.75 1.02 -5.06
N LEU A 100 23.85 1.67 -4.68
CA LEU A 100 23.79 2.86 -3.85
C LEU A 100 23.14 4.04 -4.60
N VAL A 101 23.45 4.27 -5.88
CA VAL A 101 22.76 5.28 -6.70
C VAL A 101 21.26 5.03 -6.70
N GLY A 102 20.82 3.79 -6.91
CA GLY A 102 19.41 3.41 -6.87
C GLY A 102 18.75 3.70 -5.52
N ALA A 103 19.39 3.29 -4.42
CA ALA A 103 18.90 3.52 -3.07
C ALA A 103 18.80 5.01 -2.72
N LEU A 104 19.76 5.84 -3.16
CA LEU A 104 19.75 7.28 -2.92
C LEU A 104 18.72 8.02 -3.77
N ALA A 105 18.56 7.63 -5.05
CA ALA A 105 17.53 8.17 -5.92
C ALA A 105 16.14 7.87 -5.36
N GLU A 106 15.89 6.63 -4.93
CA GLU A 106 14.66 6.23 -4.28
C GLU A 106 14.37 7.06 -3.02
N ALA A 107 15.36 7.23 -2.15
CA ALA A 107 15.19 7.99 -0.92
C ALA A 107 14.88 9.47 -1.19
N ALA A 108 15.51 10.05 -2.21
CA ALA A 108 15.27 11.42 -2.65
C ALA A 108 13.87 11.59 -3.25
N GLU A 109 13.35 10.60 -3.96
CA GLU A 109 11.98 10.57 -4.44
C GLU A 109 10.97 10.44 -3.30
N SER A 110 11.18 9.51 -2.37
CA SER A 110 10.33 9.34 -1.18
C SER A 110 10.23 10.63 -0.35
N ALA A 111 11.34 11.36 -0.21
CA ALA A 111 11.36 12.64 0.51
C ALA A 111 10.70 13.80 -0.26
N ARG A 112 10.56 13.69 -1.59
CA ARG A 112 9.76 14.61 -2.40
C ARG A 112 8.27 14.27 -2.33
N ASP A 113 7.94 13.00 -2.10
CA ASP A 113 6.60 12.45 -1.92
C ASP A 113 6.00 12.66 -0.51
N ASP A 114 6.72 13.36 0.39
CA ASP A 114 6.22 13.78 1.72
C ASP A 114 5.04 14.78 1.64
N GLY A 115 4.62 15.14 0.43
CA GLY A 115 3.35 15.77 0.12
C GLY A 115 2.44 14.86 -0.71
N SER A 116 1.70 13.98 -0.02
CA SER A 116 0.56 13.16 -0.51
C SER A 116 0.87 11.81 -1.16
N ARG A 117 1.25 10.80 -0.37
CA ARG A 117 0.99 9.40 -0.78
C ARG A 117 -0.50 9.13 -0.73
N GLY A 118 -1.01 8.41 -1.72
CA GLY A 118 -2.38 7.91 -1.75
C GLY A 118 -2.57 6.76 -0.75
N HIS A 119 -3.81 6.49 -0.38
CA HIS A 119 -4.12 5.41 0.56
C HIS A 119 -4.32 4.08 -0.15
N ALA A 120 -4.01 2.99 0.54
CA ALA A 120 -4.35 1.64 0.12
C ALA A 120 -5.41 1.05 1.06
N VAL A 121 -6.53 0.60 0.50
CA VAL A 121 -7.62 -0.03 1.25
C VAL A 121 -7.84 -1.42 0.69
N ALA A 122 -7.72 -2.43 1.53
CA ALA A 122 -8.08 -3.79 1.18
C ALA A 122 -9.52 -4.07 1.61
N VAL A 123 -10.31 -4.72 0.76
CA VAL A 123 -11.71 -5.07 1.03
C VAL A 123 -11.85 -6.57 0.95
N ILE A 124 -12.42 -7.20 1.98
CA ILE A 124 -12.60 -8.65 2.04
C ILE A 124 -13.98 -9.00 2.60
N GLY A 125 -14.59 -10.06 2.06
CA GLY A 125 -15.85 -10.58 2.60
C GLY A 125 -15.61 -11.45 3.85
N GLY A 126 -16.25 -11.10 4.97
CA GLY A 126 -16.32 -11.97 6.16
C GLY A 126 -17.15 -13.24 5.90
N CYS A 127 -18.01 -13.22 4.88
CA CYS A 127 -18.73 -14.39 4.37
C CYS A 127 -18.93 -14.30 2.85
N GLY A 128 -19.31 -15.42 2.23
CA GLY A 128 -19.70 -15.44 0.82
C GLY A 128 -20.89 -14.50 0.56
N GLY A 129 -20.86 -13.76 -0.55
CA GLY A 129 -21.93 -12.84 -0.93
C GLY A 129 -22.12 -11.65 0.01
N ALA A 130 -21.12 -11.27 0.82
CA ALA A 130 -21.22 -10.12 1.70
C ALA A 130 -21.29 -8.78 0.95
N GLY A 131 -20.70 -8.71 -0.25
CA GLY A 131 -20.66 -7.52 -1.11
C GLY A 131 -19.31 -6.81 -1.16
N ALA A 132 -18.20 -7.55 -0.97
CA ALA A 132 -16.83 -7.01 -0.98
C ALA A 132 -16.53 -6.25 -2.27
N SER A 133 -16.68 -6.90 -3.42
CA SER A 133 -16.47 -6.30 -4.74
C SER A 133 -17.34 -5.07 -4.99
N SER A 134 -18.62 -5.09 -4.54
CA SER A 134 -19.50 -3.92 -4.67
C SER A 134 -19.06 -2.76 -3.78
N LEU A 135 -18.58 -3.03 -2.56
CA LEU A 135 -18.01 -2.01 -1.69
C LEU A 135 -16.68 -1.48 -2.21
N ALA A 136 -15.83 -2.33 -2.77
CA ALA A 136 -14.58 -1.93 -3.42
C ALA A 136 -14.83 -0.95 -4.58
N VAL A 137 -15.80 -1.26 -5.44
CA VAL A 137 -16.25 -0.34 -6.51
C VAL A 137 -16.80 0.96 -5.93
N ALA A 138 -17.56 0.90 -4.84
CA ALA A 138 -18.10 2.09 -4.19
C ALA A 138 -17.01 3.01 -3.61
N LEU A 139 -15.99 2.42 -2.98
CA LEU A 139 -14.82 3.14 -2.48
C LEU A 139 -14.05 3.81 -3.63
N ALA A 140 -13.80 3.07 -4.71
CA ALA A 140 -13.12 3.62 -5.87
C ALA A 140 -13.91 4.76 -6.53
N GLN A 141 -15.24 4.64 -6.65
CA GLN A 141 -16.10 5.69 -7.20
C GLN A 141 -16.26 6.92 -6.28
N ALA A 142 -16.05 6.76 -4.98
CA ALA A 142 -16.10 7.86 -4.01
C ALA A 142 -14.81 8.67 -3.95
N ALA A 143 -13.67 8.08 -4.34
CA ALA A 143 -12.39 8.77 -4.43
C ALA A 143 -12.30 9.66 -5.69
N ALA A 144 -11.44 10.68 -5.64
CA ALA A 144 -11.25 11.60 -6.76
C ALA A 144 -10.46 10.96 -7.93
N ASP A 145 -9.45 10.17 -7.59
CA ASP A 145 -8.69 9.31 -8.50
C ASP A 145 -8.43 8.00 -7.77
N ALA A 146 -8.72 6.87 -8.42
CA ALA A 146 -8.60 5.55 -7.82
C ALA A 146 -7.97 4.52 -8.76
N LEU A 147 -7.27 3.58 -8.14
CA LEU A 147 -6.85 2.33 -8.74
C LEU A 147 -7.62 1.20 -8.07
N LEU A 148 -8.50 0.52 -8.81
CA LEU A 148 -9.24 -0.63 -8.34
C LEU A 148 -8.53 -1.92 -8.80
N VAL A 149 -8.11 -2.74 -7.85
CA VAL A 149 -7.31 -3.94 -8.10
C VAL A 149 -8.12 -5.17 -7.70
N ASP A 150 -8.42 -6.03 -8.67
CA ASP A 150 -9.09 -7.31 -8.43
C ASP A 150 -8.05 -8.39 -8.13
N LEU A 151 -8.07 -8.95 -6.92
CA LEU A 151 -7.12 -10.00 -6.53
C LEU A 151 -7.75 -11.39 -6.49
N ASP A 152 -8.96 -11.57 -7.01
CA ASP A 152 -9.64 -12.87 -7.13
C ASP A 152 -9.56 -13.41 -8.57
N PRO A 153 -8.66 -14.36 -8.88
CA PRO A 153 -8.59 -14.98 -10.20
C PRO A 153 -9.89 -15.67 -10.63
N TRP A 154 -10.79 -15.97 -9.69
CA TRP A 154 -12.05 -16.66 -9.94
C TRP A 154 -13.28 -15.74 -9.81
N GLY A 155 -13.07 -14.44 -9.60
CA GLY A 155 -14.12 -13.45 -9.29
C GLY A 155 -14.93 -12.92 -10.49
N GLY A 156 -14.59 -13.32 -11.72
CA GLY A 156 -15.27 -12.88 -12.96
C GLY A 156 -14.84 -11.49 -13.48
N GLY A 157 -14.17 -10.69 -12.65
CA GLY A 157 -13.57 -9.43 -13.00
C GLY A 157 -14.36 -8.20 -12.53
N LEU A 158 -13.72 -7.32 -11.77
CA LEU A 158 -14.30 -6.03 -11.35
C LEU A 158 -14.64 -5.08 -12.50
N ASP A 159 -14.04 -5.27 -13.68
CA ASP A 159 -14.38 -4.50 -14.87
C ASP A 159 -15.85 -4.70 -15.31
N LEU A 160 -16.48 -5.85 -15.02
CA LEU A 160 -17.92 -6.07 -15.21
C LEU A 160 -18.76 -5.18 -14.30
N LEU A 161 -18.37 -5.03 -13.03
CA LEU A 161 -19.07 -4.14 -12.10
C LEU A 161 -18.94 -2.66 -12.49
N LEU A 162 -17.98 -2.32 -13.35
CA LEU A 162 -17.83 -0.98 -13.93
C LEU A 162 -18.48 -0.85 -15.32
N GLY A 163 -18.95 -1.95 -15.94
CA GLY A 163 -19.41 -1.97 -17.32
C GLY A 163 -18.29 -1.64 -18.32
N ARG A 164 -17.09 -2.15 -18.04
CA ARG A 164 -15.83 -1.86 -18.77
C ARG A 164 -15.10 -3.12 -19.20
N GLU A 165 -15.79 -4.25 -19.24
CA GLU A 165 -15.27 -5.53 -19.69
C GLU A 165 -14.72 -5.50 -21.13
N SER A 166 -15.29 -4.67 -22.00
CA SER A 166 -14.81 -4.48 -23.39
C SER A 166 -13.86 -3.30 -23.57
N ALA A 167 -13.52 -2.58 -22.49
CA ALA A 167 -12.61 -1.44 -22.59
C ALA A 167 -11.16 -1.92 -22.84
N PRO A 168 -10.44 -1.29 -23.79
CA PRO A 168 -9.05 -1.65 -24.06
C PRO A 168 -8.15 -1.31 -22.86
N GLY A 169 -7.06 -2.05 -22.72
CA GLY A 169 -6.07 -1.90 -21.65
C GLY A 169 -5.66 -3.25 -21.06
N LEU A 170 -4.55 -3.25 -20.31
CA LEU A 170 -3.96 -4.45 -19.74
C LEU A 170 -4.83 -5.05 -18.62
N ARG A 171 -4.83 -6.38 -18.55
CA ARG A 171 -5.33 -7.19 -17.42
C ARG A 171 -4.16 -7.88 -16.73
N TRP A 172 -4.41 -8.52 -15.58
CA TRP A 172 -3.35 -9.20 -14.82
C TRP A 172 -2.43 -10.11 -15.65
N PRO A 173 -2.94 -11.03 -16.50
CA PRO A 173 -2.09 -11.89 -17.31
C PRO A 173 -1.30 -11.17 -18.41
N ASP A 174 -1.70 -9.95 -18.78
CA ASP A 174 -1.01 -9.15 -19.79
C ASP A 174 0.17 -8.36 -19.18
N LEU A 175 0.26 -8.30 -17.85
CA LEU A 175 1.32 -7.58 -17.14
C LEU A 175 2.60 -8.40 -17.09
N ALA A 176 3.51 -8.15 -18.03
CA ALA A 176 4.89 -8.63 -17.95
C ALA A 176 5.72 -7.72 -17.03
N LEU A 177 5.57 -7.88 -15.72
CA LEU A 177 6.38 -7.15 -14.73
C LEU A 177 7.75 -7.81 -14.58
N GLN A 178 8.66 -7.45 -15.49
CA GLN A 178 10.10 -7.69 -15.34
C GLN A 178 10.62 -6.66 -14.33
N GLY A 179 11.39 -7.08 -13.33
CA GLY A 179 11.75 -6.27 -12.16
C GLY A 179 12.10 -4.80 -12.46
N GLY A 180 11.55 -3.89 -11.66
CA GLY A 180 11.71 -2.44 -11.81
C GLY A 180 10.57 -1.66 -11.17
N ARG A 181 10.77 -0.36 -10.90
CA ARG A 181 9.73 0.52 -10.35
C ARG A 181 8.70 0.88 -11.42
N LEU A 182 7.42 0.75 -11.08
CA LEU A 182 6.32 1.21 -11.93
C LEU A 182 5.98 2.67 -11.62
N HIS A 183 5.88 3.51 -12.65
CA HIS A 183 5.36 4.86 -12.55
C HIS A 183 3.84 4.84 -12.70
N TRP A 184 3.13 5.56 -11.81
CA TRP A 184 1.66 5.63 -11.85
C TRP A 184 1.11 6.09 -13.20
N SER A 185 1.74 7.07 -13.86
CA SER A 185 1.26 7.55 -15.17
C SER A 185 1.24 6.43 -16.20
N ALA A 186 2.31 5.62 -16.28
CA ALA A 186 2.38 4.49 -17.20
C ALA A 186 1.33 3.41 -16.86
N VAL A 187 1.16 3.09 -15.58
CA VAL A 187 0.12 2.16 -15.12
C VAL A 187 -1.27 2.68 -15.50
N ARG A 188 -1.58 3.93 -15.17
CA ARG A 188 -2.87 4.56 -15.45
C ARG A 188 -3.21 4.56 -16.93
N ASP A 189 -2.23 4.87 -17.79
CA ASP A 189 -2.42 4.98 -19.23
C ASP A 189 -2.54 3.59 -19.90
N ALA A 190 -2.00 2.55 -19.27
CA ALA A 190 -2.10 1.17 -19.74
C ALA A 190 -3.40 0.45 -19.30
N LEU A 191 -4.09 0.93 -18.27
CA LEU A 191 -5.28 0.28 -17.71
C LEU A 191 -6.58 0.85 -18.24
N PRO A 192 -7.65 0.03 -18.33
CA PRO A 192 -9.00 0.54 -18.54
C PRO A 192 -9.37 1.57 -17.48
N ARG A 193 -9.99 2.68 -17.90
CA ARG A 193 -10.34 3.78 -16.99
C ARG A 193 -11.79 4.23 -17.17
N HIS A 194 -12.47 4.49 -16.06
CA HIS A 194 -13.84 4.98 -16.04
C HIS A 194 -14.06 5.97 -14.90
N ARG A 195 -14.43 7.21 -15.24
CA ARG A 195 -14.82 8.27 -14.26
C ARG A 195 -13.82 8.43 -13.11
N GLY A 196 -12.52 8.44 -13.43
CA GLY A 196 -11.46 8.58 -12.42
C GLY A 196 -10.99 7.27 -11.78
N VAL A 197 -11.60 6.13 -12.12
CA VAL A 197 -11.19 4.80 -11.65
C VAL A 197 -10.42 4.08 -12.76
N SER A 198 -9.13 3.83 -12.56
CA SER A 198 -8.38 2.84 -13.34
C SER A 198 -8.57 1.47 -12.72
N VAL A 199 -8.85 0.44 -13.52
CA VAL A 199 -9.12 -0.92 -13.02
C VAL A 199 -8.10 -1.92 -13.55
N LEU A 200 -7.48 -2.66 -12.64
CA LEU A 200 -6.68 -3.83 -12.95
C LEU A 200 -7.46 -5.07 -12.54
N SER A 201 -8.05 -5.72 -13.54
CA SER A 201 -8.91 -6.89 -13.38
C SER A 201 -8.22 -8.14 -13.90
N GLY A 202 -8.72 -9.30 -13.49
CA GLY A 202 -8.39 -10.58 -14.10
C GLY A 202 -8.88 -10.73 -15.52
N THR A 203 -8.53 -11.88 -16.12
CA THR A 203 -9.19 -12.37 -17.33
C THR A 203 -10.22 -13.44 -16.94
N ARG A 204 -11.00 -13.91 -17.93
CA ARG A 204 -11.95 -15.03 -17.75
C ARG A 204 -11.27 -16.38 -18.01
N ARG A 205 -9.97 -16.44 -17.79
CA ARG A 205 -9.10 -17.61 -17.98
C ARG A 205 -8.33 -17.85 -16.70
N ASP A 206 -7.79 -19.04 -16.55
CA ASP A 206 -6.99 -19.40 -15.39
C ASP A 206 -5.69 -18.59 -15.33
N TYR A 207 -5.38 -18.06 -14.16
CA TYR A 207 -4.12 -17.38 -13.84
C TYR A 207 -3.91 -17.38 -12.32
N GLU A 208 -2.66 -17.24 -11.90
CA GLU A 208 -2.30 -17.06 -10.49
C GLU A 208 -1.59 -15.71 -10.31
N LEU A 209 -1.73 -15.15 -9.11
CA LEU A 209 -1.12 -13.86 -8.77
C LEU A 209 0.06 -14.08 -7.83
N GLU A 210 1.20 -13.52 -8.22
CA GLU A 210 2.39 -13.47 -7.37
C GLU A 210 2.41 -12.20 -6.52
N ALA A 211 3.10 -12.25 -5.38
CA ALA A 211 3.19 -11.13 -4.43
C ALA A 211 3.89 -9.89 -5.02
N ALA A 212 4.96 -10.08 -5.78
CA ALA A 212 5.79 -8.97 -6.28
C ALA A 212 5.03 -8.06 -7.28
N PRO A 213 4.31 -8.59 -8.28
CA PRO A 213 3.39 -7.81 -9.11
C PRO A 213 2.37 -6.98 -8.32
N VAL A 214 1.73 -7.59 -7.31
CA VAL A 214 0.73 -6.93 -6.48
C VAL A 214 1.34 -5.78 -5.69
N HIS A 215 2.48 -6.01 -5.04
CA HIS A 215 3.21 -4.96 -4.34
C HIS A 215 3.59 -3.81 -5.29
N ALA A 216 4.13 -4.10 -6.46
CA ALA A 216 4.56 -3.08 -7.41
C ALA A 216 3.41 -2.18 -7.88
N ILE A 217 2.23 -2.77 -8.14
CA ILE A 217 1.03 -2.04 -8.56
C ILE A 217 0.48 -1.16 -7.44
N ILE A 218 0.37 -1.69 -6.22
CA ILE A 218 -0.11 -0.93 -5.05
C ILE A 218 0.82 0.26 -4.78
N ASP A 219 2.13 -0.01 -4.75
CA ASP A 219 3.15 0.97 -4.45
C ASP A 219 3.22 2.07 -5.53
N ALA A 220 3.04 1.71 -6.80
CA ALA A 220 2.90 2.68 -7.89
C ALA A 220 1.70 3.61 -7.70
N GLY A 221 0.51 3.07 -7.41
CA GLY A 221 -0.68 3.88 -7.16
C GLY A 221 -0.53 4.81 -5.95
N ARG A 222 0.04 4.30 -4.85
CA ARG A 222 0.30 5.09 -3.63
C ARG A 222 1.24 6.27 -3.89
N ARG A 223 2.38 6.05 -4.56
CA ARG A 223 3.29 7.14 -4.97
C ARG A 223 2.63 8.11 -5.96
N GLY A 224 1.70 7.62 -6.77
CA GLY A 224 0.87 8.43 -7.65
C GLY A 224 -0.11 9.37 -6.95
N ALA A 225 -0.17 9.38 -5.62
CA ALA A 225 -1.17 10.08 -4.81
C ALA A 225 -2.62 9.59 -5.07
N VAL A 226 -2.79 8.32 -5.46
CA VAL A 226 -4.08 7.73 -5.85
C VAL A 226 -4.61 6.78 -4.78
N SER A 227 -5.92 6.75 -4.60
CA SER A 227 -6.57 5.79 -3.70
C SER A 227 -6.56 4.39 -4.34
N VAL A 228 -5.74 3.49 -3.80
CA VAL A 228 -5.66 2.10 -4.24
C VAL A 228 -6.67 1.28 -3.45
N ILE A 229 -7.62 0.66 -4.13
CA ILE A 229 -8.63 -0.21 -3.53
C ILE A 229 -8.40 -1.63 -4.02
N CYS A 230 -8.07 -2.55 -3.12
CA CYS A 230 -7.83 -3.96 -3.43
C CYS A 230 -9.05 -4.79 -3.02
N ASP A 231 -9.71 -5.44 -3.97
CA ASP A 231 -10.74 -6.45 -3.67
C ASP A 231 -10.06 -7.80 -3.47
N LEU A 232 -10.22 -8.38 -2.29
CA LEU A 232 -9.53 -9.60 -1.88
C LEU A 232 -10.44 -10.83 -1.96
N PRO A 233 -9.94 -11.95 -2.50
CA PRO A 233 -10.58 -13.24 -2.30
C PRO A 233 -10.46 -13.65 -0.83
N ARG A 234 -11.28 -14.60 -0.41
CA ARG A 234 -11.12 -15.27 0.90
C ARG A 234 -10.00 -16.32 0.91
N ARG A 235 -9.37 -16.58 -0.24
CA ARG A 235 -8.21 -17.46 -0.38
C ARG A 235 -6.95 -16.70 0.02
N PHE A 236 -6.28 -17.14 1.08
CA PHE A 236 -5.04 -16.51 1.54
C PHE A 236 -3.84 -16.99 0.70
N THR A 237 -3.55 -16.25 -0.36
CA THR A 237 -2.35 -16.41 -1.19
C THR A 237 -1.26 -15.41 -0.79
N ASP A 238 -0.04 -15.58 -1.31
CA ASP A 238 1.04 -14.59 -1.14
C ASP A 238 0.66 -13.23 -1.71
N ALA A 239 -0.09 -13.19 -2.83
CA ALA A 239 -0.66 -11.96 -3.38
C ALA A 239 -1.67 -11.29 -2.43
N THR A 240 -2.51 -12.08 -1.76
CA THR A 240 -3.46 -11.56 -0.76
C THR A 240 -2.71 -11.02 0.46
N GLN A 241 -1.69 -11.74 0.92
CA GLN A 241 -0.82 -11.33 2.02
C GLN A 241 -0.08 -10.02 1.72
N ALA A 242 0.43 -9.88 0.48
CA ALA A 242 1.06 -8.66 -0.01
C ALA A 242 0.13 -7.45 0.06
N ALA A 243 -1.10 -7.60 -0.43
CA ALA A 243 -2.09 -6.53 -0.39
C ALA A 243 -2.55 -6.18 1.03
N LEU A 244 -2.78 -7.18 1.89
CA LEU A 244 -3.12 -6.98 3.29
C LEU A 244 -2.03 -6.21 4.04
N SER A 245 -0.77 -6.59 3.83
CA SER A 245 0.39 -5.97 4.50
C SER A 245 0.62 -4.53 4.02
N ALA A 246 0.30 -4.23 2.76
CA ALA A 246 0.48 -2.90 2.16
C ALA A 246 -0.69 -1.92 2.40
N ALA A 247 -1.84 -2.41 2.88
CA ALA A 247 -3.02 -1.59 3.12
C ALA A 247 -2.87 -0.69 4.36
N ASP A 248 -3.36 0.55 4.30
CA ASP A 248 -3.50 1.40 5.48
C ASP A 248 -4.72 0.99 6.32
N LEU A 249 -5.73 0.39 5.66
CA LEU A 249 -6.97 -0.08 6.26
C LEU A 249 -7.46 -1.35 5.55
N VAL A 250 -7.81 -2.38 6.33
CA VAL A 250 -8.51 -3.58 5.87
C VAL A 250 -9.98 -3.48 6.27
N VAL A 251 -10.87 -3.47 5.28
CA VAL A 251 -12.31 -3.39 5.44
C VAL A 251 -12.92 -4.78 5.25
N VAL A 252 -13.42 -5.34 6.35
CA VAL A 252 -14.19 -6.57 6.31
C VAL A 252 -15.66 -6.21 6.12
N ILE A 253 -16.30 -6.75 5.09
CA ILE A 253 -17.77 -6.64 4.94
C ILE A 253 -18.44 -7.95 5.33
N SER A 254 -19.46 -7.87 6.18
CA SER A 254 -20.22 -9.02 6.64
C SER A 254 -21.73 -8.79 6.50
N ARG A 255 -22.49 -9.88 6.35
CA ARG A 255 -23.95 -9.82 6.45
C ARG A 255 -24.38 -9.82 7.92
N CYS A 256 -25.51 -9.19 8.21
CA CYS A 256 -26.05 -9.10 9.55
C CYS A 256 -26.82 -10.37 9.96
N ASP A 257 -26.18 -11.54 9.85
CA ASP A 257 -26.76 -12.83 10.24
C ASP A 257 -25.76 -13.65 11.07
N VAL A 258 -26.27 -14.60 11.86
CA VAL A 258 -25.47 -15.38 12.83
C VAL A 258 -24.32 -16.12 12.15
N ARG A 259 -24.56 -16.73 10.99
CA ARG A 259 -23.54 -17.53 10.29
C ARG A 259 -22.45 -16.64 9.71
N ALA A 260 -22.83 -15.50 9.13
CA ALA A 260 -21.90 -14.50 8.65
C ALA A 260 -21.06 -13.91 9.80
N CYS A 261 -21.70 -13.64 10.95
CA CYS A 261 -21.02 -13.19 12.17
C CYS A 261 -19.95 -14.18 12.61
N ALA A 262 -20.30 -15.45 12.76
CA ALA A 262 -19.36 -16.50 13.17
C ALA A 262 -18.19 -16.65 12.18
N ALA A 263 -18.46 -16.65 10.87
CA ALA A 263 -17.42 -16.70 9.85
C ALA A 263 -16.50 -15.46 9.90
N THR A 264 -17.06 -14.29 10.18
CA THR A 264 -16.31 -13.03 10.30
C THR A 264 -15.44 -13.04 11.55
N GLY A 265 -15.96 -13.48 12.69
CA GLY A 265 -15.20 -13.62 13.93
C GLY A 265 -14.06 -14.63 13.83
N ALA A 266 -14.22 -15.69 13.04
CA ALA A 266 -13.12 -16.63 12.76
C ALA A 266 -12.03 -16.01 11.86
N LEU A 267 -12.40 -15.13 10.93
CA LEU A 267 -11.49 -14.48 9.99
C LEU A 267 -10.74 -13.28 10.61
N ALA A 268 -11.39 -12.53 11.51
CA ALA A 268 -10.89 -11.27 12.04
C ALA A 268 -9.50 -11.39 12.71
N PRO A 269 -9.21 -12.37 13.59
CA PRO A 269 -7.89 -12.54 14.18
C PRO A 269 -6.80 -12.83 13.16
N VAL A 270 -7.13 -13.57 12.09
CA VAL A 270 -6.18 -13.87 11.02
C VAL A 270 -5.79 -12.59 10.29
N LEU A 271 -6.76 -11.75 9.93
CA LEU A 271 -6.49 -10.44 9.32
C LEU A 271 -5.69 -9.52 10.25
N ALA A 272 -6.08 -9.45 11.53
CA ALA A 272 -5.41 -8.62 12.53
C ALA A 272 -3.95 -9.01 12.77
N SER A 273 -3.61 -10.30 12.57
CA SER A 273 -2.23 -10.80 12.67
C SER A 273 -1.32 -10.28 11.54
N VAL A 274 -1.91 -9.89 10.41
CA VAL A 274 -1.21 -9.34 9.24
C VAL A 274 -1.23 -7.82 9.24
N ASN A 275 -2.39 -7.23 9.52
CA ASN A 275 -2.58 -5.79 9.55
C ASN A 275 -3.42 -5.40 10.77
N PRO A 276 -2.91 -4.55 11.69
CA PRO A 276 -3.64 -4.18 12.89
C PRO A 276 -4.84 -3.24 12.61
N ASN A 277 -4.88 -2.58 11.45
CA ASN A 277 -5.92 -1.62 11.08
C ASN A 277 -7.06 -2.34 10.34
N VAL A 278 -7.86 -3.11 11.07
CA VAL A 278 -9.03 -3.82 10.52
C VAL A 278 -10.31 -3.17 11.01
N GLY A 279 -11.26 -2.91 10.11
CA GLY A 279 -12.58 -2.40 10.47
C GLY A 279 -13.71 -3.12 9.74
N LEU A 280 -14.92 -3.03 10.28
CA LEU A 280 -16.08 -3.80 9.87
C LEU A 280 -17.15 -2.93 9.21
N VAL A 281 -17.66 -3.37 8.07
CA VAL A 281 -18.90 -2.90 7.45
C VAL A 281 -19.96 -3.99 7.55
N VAL A 282 -21.13 -3.68 8.11
CA VAL A 282 -22.21 -4.65 8.27
C VAL A 282 -23.35 -4.35 7.29
N ARG A 283 -23.70 -5.33 6.46
CA ARG A 283 -24.82 -5.27 5.53
C ARG A 283 -26.05 -5.96 6.12
N GLY A 284 -27.06 -5.17 6.45
CA GLY A 284 -28.38 -5.64 6.88
C GLY A 284 -29.39 -5.80 5.73
N PRO A 285 -30.66 -6.08 6.05
CA PRO A 285 -31.19 -6.28 7.40
C PRO A 285 -30.78 -7.64 8.01
N SER A 286 -30.91 -7.76 9.32
CA SER A 286 -30.83 -9.07 9.99
C SER A 286 -32.17 -9.78 9.95
N PRO A 287 -32.25 -11.04 9.49
CA PRO A 287 -33.47 -11.83 9.62
C PRO A 287 -33.89 -12.05 11.07
N GLY A 288 -32.92 -12.11 12.00
CA GLY A 288 -33.12 -12.39 13.43
C GLY A 288 -33.06 -11.17 14.34
N GLY A 289 -33.04 -9.95 13.79
CA GLY A 289 -33.00 -8.71 14.57
C GLY A 289 -31.63 -8.32 15.13
N LEU A 290 -30.55 -9.02 14.78
CA LEU A 290 -29.18 -8.62 15.14
C LEU A 290 -28.87 -7.23 14.62
N ARG A 291 -28.17 -6.45 15.44
CA ARG A 291 -27.72 -5.10 15.12
C ARG A 291 -26.26 -5.14 14.67
N ALA A 292 -25.88 -4.18 13.84
CA ALA A 292 -24.51 -4.06 13.35
C ALA A 292 -23.47 -3.94 14.48
N ALA A 293 -23.81 -3.24 15.56
CA ALA A 293 -22.94 -3.11 16.74
C ALA A 293 -22.69 -4.47 17.42
N GLU A 294 -23.71 -5.31 17.57
CA GLU A 294 -23.56 -6.65 18.16
C GLU A 294 -22.65 -7.55 17.31
N ILE A 295 -22.75 -7.44 15.98
CA ILE A 295 -21.85 -8.16 15.06
C ILE A 295 -20.41 -7.68 15.23
N ALA A 296 -20.20 -6.37 15.38
CA ALA A 296 -18.89 -5.76 15.58
C ALA A 296 -18.25 -6.22 16.89
N ASP A 297 -19.02 -6.24 17.97
CA ASP A 297 -18.59 -6.71 19.29
C ASP A 297 -18.20 -8.20 19.25
N ILE A 298 -19.02 -9.05 18.61
CA ILE A 298 -18.73 -10.48 18.47
C ILE A 298 -17.50 -10.72 17.59
N ALA A 299 -17.34 -9.95 16.51
CA ALA A 299 -16.19 -10.07 15.61
C ALA A 299 -14.91 -9.47 16.19
N GLY A 300 -15.00 -8.67 17.27
CA GLY A 300 -13.86 -7.96 17.86
C GLY A 300 -13.29 -6.88 16.94
N LEU A 301 -14.11 -6.28 16.08
CA LEU A 301 -13.68 -5.28 15.09
C LEU A 301 -14.43 -3.96 15.26
N PRO A 302 -13.77 -2.80 15.07
CA PRO A 302 -14.45 -1.51 15.09
C PRO A 302 -15.45 -1.41 13.93
N LEU A 303 -16.69 -0.99 14.23
CA LEU A 303 -17.72 -0.76 13.23
C LEU A 303 -17.47 0.55 12.47
N LEU A 304 -17.16 0.45 11.17
CA LEU A 304 -16.98 1.60 10.30
C LEU A 304 -18.31 2.11 9.72
N ALA A 305 -19.17 1.18 9.29
CA ALA A 305 -20.46 1.52 8.69
C ALA A 305 -21.47 0.38 8.82
N ALA A 306 -22.75 0.75 8.86
CA ALA A 306 -23.86 -0.18 8.72
C ALA A 306 -24.70 0.22 7.50
N ILE A 307 -24.86 -0.71 6.55
CA ILE A 307 -25.58 -0.47 5.30
C ILE A 307 -26.81 -1.35 5.17
N LYS A 308 -27.85 -0.81 4.52
CA LYS A 308 -29.00 -1.60 4.09
C LYS A 308 -28.68 -2.30 2.77
N ALA A 309 -29.33 -3.44 2.54
CA ALA A 309 -29.35 -4.06 1.22
C ALA A 309 -29.84 -3.05 0.18
N GLN A 310 -29.11 -2.95 -0.94
CA GLN A 310 -29.44 -2.06 -2.05
C GLN A 310 -30.21 -2.85 -3.12
N PRO A 311 -31.49 -2.53 -3.38
CA PRO A 311 -32.27 -3.18 -4.44
C PRO A 311 -31.64 -2.94 -5.82
N HIS A 312 -31.90 -3.86 -6.75
CA HIS A 312 -31.48 -3.77 -8.17
C HIS A 312 -29.95 -3.70 -8.42
N LEU A 313 -29.10 -3.92 -7.41
CA LEU A 313 -27.65 -3.83 -7.59
C LEU A 313 -27.12 -4.85 -8.62
N ALA A 314 -27.60 -6.10 -8.55
CA ALA A 314 -27.25 -7.13 -9.52
C ALA A 314 -27.72 -6.78 -10.94
N GLU A 315 -28.98 -6.36 -11.08
CA GLU A 315 -29.56 -5.92 -12.35
C GLU A 315 -28.80 -4.73 -12.96
N GLN A 316 -28.28 -3.81 -12.14
CA GLN A 316 -27.43 -2.72 -12.61
C GLN A 316 -26.08 -3.22 -13.12
N ALA A 317 -25.44 -4.15 -12.38
CA ALA A 317 -24.18 -4.75 -12.82
C ALA A 317 -24.34 -5.42 -14.20
N ASP A 318 -25.41 -6.20 -14.38
CA ASP A 318 -25.72 -6.89 -15.63
C ASP A 318 -26.04 -5.95 -16.80
N ARG A 319 -26.49 -4.71 -16.52
CA ARG A 319 -26.88 -3.70 -17.52
C ARG A 319 -25.81 -2.64 -17.78
N GLY A 320 -24.54 -2.97 -17.54
CA GLY A 320 -23.41 -2.10 -17.88
C GLY A 320 -22.84 -1.34 -16.69
N GLY A 321 -22.82 -1.97 -15.52
CA GLY A 321 -22.05 -1.53 -14.36
C GLY A 321 -22.81 -0.71 -13.33
N LEU A 322 -22.23 -0.66 -12.12
CA LEU A 322 -22.77 0.00 -10.94
C LEU A 322 -22.73 1.53 -11.10
N ARG A 323 -23.91 2.15 -10.97
CA ARG A 323 -24.08 3.60 -10.98
C ARG A 323 -24.60 4.06 -9.62
N LEU A 324 -23.67 4.21 -8.70
CA LEU A 324 -24.00 4.54 -7.32
C LEU A 324 -24.33 6.03 -7.20
N GLY A 325 -25.59 6.33 -6.86
CA GLY A 325 -25.97 7.69 -6.50
C GLY A 325 -25.30 8.11 -5.18
N ARG A 326 -25.04 9.42 -5.01
CA ARG A 326 -24.37 9.99 -3.82
C ARG A 326 -25.04 9.60 -2.48
N ARG A 327 -26.34 9.31 -2.49
CA ARG A 327 -27.14 8.91 -1.31
C ARG A 327 -27.39 7.40 -1.22
N SER A 328 -26.79 6.60 -2.11
CA SER A 328 -26.89 5.15 -2.02
C SER A 328 -26.17 4.63 -0.78
N ALA A 329 -26.64 3.51 -0.23
CA ALA A 329 -26.08 2.94 1.00
C ALA A 329 -24.58 2.62 0.84
N LEU A 330 -24.18 2.11 -0.33
CA LEU A 330 -22.77 1.84 -0.65
C LEU A 330 -21.93 3.12 -0.75
N ALA A 331 -22.42 4.17 -1.40
CA ALA A 331 -21.69 5.44 -1.51
C ALA A 331 -21.52 6.13 -0.16
N VAL A 332 -22.55 6.08 0.70
CA VAL A 332 -22.46 6.63 2.06
C VAL A 332 -21.44 5.86 2.90
N ALA A 333 -21.46 4.53 2.87
CA ALA A 333 -20.47 3.73 3.59
C ALA A 333 -19.05 3.91 3.05
N ALA A 334 -18.89 4.04 1.73
CA ALA A 334 -17.60 4.37 1.13
C ALA A 334 -17.05 5.69 1.67
N GLY A 335 -17.90 6.73 1.77
CA GLY A 335 -17.51 8.00 2.38
C GLY A 335 -17.12 7.87 3.86
N GLN A 336 -17.85 7.07 4.64
CA GLN A 336 -17.53 6.80 6.05
C GLN A 336 -16.20 6.08 6.22
N VAL A 337 -15.94 5.06 5.39
CA VAL A 337 -14.67 4.31 5.40
C VAL A 337 -13.50 5.22 5.02
N LEU A 338 -13.62 5.99 3.92
CA LEU A 338 -12.55 6.89 3.48
C LEU A 338 -12.28 8.02 4.47
N ALA A 339 -13.28 8.45 5.26
CA ALA A 339 -13.11 9.49 6.27
C ALA A 339 -12.26 9.06 7.49
N VAL A 340 -12.03 7.76 7.68
CA VAL A 340 -11.15 7.24 8.75
C VAL A 340 -9.68 7.33 8.35
N LEU A 341 -9.38 7.42 7.05
CA LEU A 341 -8.03 7.60 6.56
C LEU A 341 -7.58 9.06 6.73
N PRO A 342 -6.28 9.32 6.93
CA PRO A 342 -5.75 10.67 6.91
C PRO A 342 -6.13 11.36 5.59
N PRO A 343 -6.31 12.69 5.54
CA PRO A 343 -6.52 13.36 4.27
C PRO A 343 -5.28 13.18 3.38
N ALA A 344 -5.46 12.61 2.19
CA ALA A 344 -4.43 12.58 1.16
C ALA A 344 -4.00 14.02 0.88
N GLY A 345 -2.70 14.31 1.04
CA GLY A 345 -2.18 15.68 0.94
C GLY A 345 -2.67 16.37 -0.34
N THR A 346 -3.33 17.50 -0.20
CA THR A 346 -3.80 18.24 -1.37
C THR A 346 -2.61 18.80 -2.13
N ARG A 347 -2.40 18.40 -3.40
CA ARG A 347 -1.55 19.15 -4.33
C ARG A 347 -2.07 20.58 -4.39
N LYS A 348 -1.37 21.54 -3.77
CA LYS A 348 -1.57 22.96 -4.06
C LYS A 348 -1.21 23.16 -5.53
N GLY A 349 -2.23 23.22 -6.39
CA GLY A 349 -2.06 23.61 -7.77
C GLY A 349 -1.37 24.97 -7.81
N LYS A 350 -0.20 25.03 -8.45
CA LYS A 350 0.34 26.31 -8.93
C LYS A 350 -0.66 26.84 -9.95
N ALA A 351 -1.33 27.94 -9.60
CA ALA A 351 -2.07 28.73 -10.55
C ALA A 351 -1.06 29.47 -11.46
N ALA A 352 -1.33 29.39 -12.77
CA ALA A 352 -0.82 30.17 -13.90
C ALA A 352 0.71 30.33 -14.04
#